data_AF-A0A950ASV7-F1
#
_entry.id   AF-A0A950ASV7-F1
#
_cell.length_a   1.000
_cell.length_b   1.000
_cell.length_c   1.000
_cell.angle_alpha   90.00
_cell.angle_beta   90.00
_cell.angle_gamma   90.00
#
_symmetry.space_group_name_H-M   'P 1'
#
loop_
_entity.id
_entity.type
_entity.pdbx_description
1 polymer ?
#
loop_
_entity_poly.entity_id
_entity_poly.type
_entity_poly.pdbx_seq_one_letter_code
_entity_poly.pdbx_strand_id
1 'polypeptide(L)'
;MSGSLVADLGVGPDVWLILTLLGCVTLFFKFSRVWSVRNLDLLLVFAPAPGLMMLVGQRSDQPWVAFLWLFLGLALWLVRCLIDLGLTRRPVLEPNLNAAGLTCLTIGILGLSVAETVSLPVDDGAARNPADPGIRGDQLPVGPIDADAPVNQVLKIAPLPYSLKTNLPKVMIARVLASLGQLGLVVALIVVGWKHFGRPSDGLSVATCYLLLPYTRIALVDCGQIIPSAMIVTAIVVHARPRLAGALIGLAGGWMPACLGLVPLWGGFYRGRGATHFVSVATGSVAGCLVLSQTVPGL
;
A
#
# COMPACT_ATOMS: atom_id res chain seq x y z
N MET A 1 -17.54 -2.86 31.56
CA MET A 1 -16.15 -3.18 31.17
C MET A 1 -15.96 -2.73 29.73
N SER A 2 -15.54 -1.48 29.60
CA SER A 2 -15.22 -0.80 28.35
C SER A 2 -13.85 -1.28 27.88
N GLY A 3 -13.86 -2.33 27.05
CA GLY A 3 -12.68 -2.84 26.37
C GLY A 3 -12.92 -2.78 24.88
N SER A 4 -12.49 -1.68 24.25
CA SER A 4 -12.30 -1.61 22.81
C SER A 4 -11.21 -2.62 22.44
N LEU A 5 -11.59 -3.87 22.19
CA LEU A 5 -10.64 -4.95 21.91
C LEU A 5 -9.92 -4.79 20.57
N VAL A 6 -10.35 -3.83 19.74
CA VAL A 6 -9.58 -3.31 18.61
C VAL A 6 -9.78 -1.79 18.58
N ALA A 7 -9.34 -1.10 19.63
CA ALA A 7 -8.91 0.28 19.46
C ALA A 7 -7.77 0.27 18.44
N ASP A 8 -7.61 1.33 17.65
CA ASP A 8 -6.35 1.64 16.97
C ASP A 8 -5.19 1.11 17.82
N LEU A 9 -4.26 0.33 17.27
CA LEU A 9 -3.33 -0.55 18.02
C LEU A 9 -2.55 0.14 19.17
N GLY A 10 -2.73 1.44 19.39
CA GLY A 10 -2.05 2.29 20.35
C GLY A 10 -0.64 2.63 19.87
N VAL A 11 -0.24 2.05 18.74
CA VAL A 11 1.06 2.19 18.14
C VAL A 11 0.99 3.36 17.18
N GLY A 12 1.48 4.52 17.63
CA GLY A 12 1.65 5.69 16.79
C GLY A 12 2.57 5.41 15.59
N PRO A 13 2.53 6.26 14.55
CA PRO A 13 3.29 6.05 13.32
C PRO A 13 4.80 5.80 13.55
N ASP A 14 5.42 6.53 14.51
CA ASP A 14 6.86 6.42 14.81
C ASP A 14 7.21 5.08 15.44
N VAL A 15 6.39 4.64 16.39
CA VAL A 15 6.55 3.34 17.04
C VAL A 15 6.35 2.22 16.03
N TRP A 16 5.39 2.37 15.10
CA TRP A 16 5.17 1.40 14.03
C TRP A 16 6.38 1.30 13.10
N LEU A 17 6.97 2.43 12.68
CA LEU A 17 8.18 2.44 11.86
C LEU A 17 9.34 1.72 12.56
N ILE A 18 9.56 2.00 13.85
CA ILE A 18 10.65 1.36 14.60
C ILE A 18 10.40 -0.13 14.75
N LEU A 19 9.17 -0.53 15.09
CA LEU A 19 8.80 -1.94 15.27
C LEU A 19 8.93 -2.72 13.96
N THR A 20 8.48 -2.14 12.85
CA THR A 20 8.59 -2.74 11.52
C THR A 20 10.02 -2.82 11.03
N LEU A 21 10.83 -1.78 11.23
CA LEU A 21 12.25 -1.78 10.90
C LEU A 21 12.99 -2.86 11.71
N LEU A 22 12.75 -2.92 13.02
CA LEU A 22 13.33 -3.93 13.89
C LEU A 22 12.87 -5.34 13.47
N GLY A 23 11.59 -5.53 13.16
CA GLY A 23 11.04 -6.77 12.63
C GLY A 23 11.72 -7.21 11.33
N CYS A 24 11.86 -6.31 10.36
CA CYS A 24 12.55 -6.61 9.10
C CYS A 24 14.03 -6.91 9.31
N VAL A 25 14.73 -6.17 10.17
CA VAL A 25 16.14 -6.45 10.48
C VAL A 25 16.28 -7.80 11.17
N THR A 26 15.51 -8.07 12.22
CA THR A 26 15.59 -9.36 12.93
C THR A 26 15.27 -10.55 12.03
N LEU A 27 14.26 -10.44 11.17
CA LEU A 27 13.82 -11.53 10.31
C LEU A 27 14.66 -11.72 9.05
N PHE A 28 15.24 -10.66 8.46
CA PHE A 28 15.89 -10.78 7.15
C PHE A 28 17.34 -10.31 7.12
N PHE A 29 17.84 -9.61 8.14
CA PHE A 29 19.22 -9.13 8.15
C PHE A 29 20.21 -10.26 8.36
N LYS A 30 21.29 -10.26 7.58
CA LYS A 30 22.39 -11.22 7.75
C LYS A 30 23.40 -10.68 8.75
N PHE A 31 23.31 -11.11 10.01
CA PHE A 31 24.24 -10.66 11.06
C PHE A 31 25.69 -11.13 10.84
N SER A 32 25.88 -12.30 10.22
CA SER A 32 27.23 -12.80 9.89
C SER A 32 27.94 -12.01 8.78
N ARG A 33 27.21 -11.22 7.99
CA ARG A 33 27.77 -10.38 6.93
C ARG A 33 27.00 -9.07 6.82
N VAL A 34 27.37 -8.12 7.67
CA VAL A 34 26.73 -6.81 7.79
C VAL A 34 26.67 -6.08 6.43
N TRP A 35 27.79 -5.99 5.71
CA TRP A 35 27.92 -5.28 4.43
C TRP A 35 27.46 -6.08 3.21
N SER A 36 26.35 -6.83 3.33
CA SER A 36 25.79 -7.56 2.20
C SER A 36 24.85 -6.69 1.37
N VAL A 37 24.82 -6.92 0.05
CA VAL A 37 23.87 -6.26 -0.87
C VAL A 37 22.42 -6.48 -0.40
N ARG A 38 22.10 -7.66 0.13
CA ARG A 38 20.80 -7.96 0.73
C ARG A 38 20.44 -7.02 1.88
N ASN A 39 21.37 -6.79 2.81
CA ASN A 39 21.15 -5.90 3.95
C ASN A 39 21.02 -4.45 3.50
N LEU A 40 21.80 -4.03 2.50
CA LEU A 40 21.64 -2.73 1.86
C LEU A 40 20.24 -2.59 1.25
N ASP A 41 19.78 -3.58 0.48
CA ASP A 41 18.47 -3.58 -0.16
C ASP A 41 17.34 -3.50 0.88
N LEU A 42 17.46 -4.22 2.01
CA LEU A 42 16.52 -4.12 3.14
C LEU A 42 16.46 -2.71 3.74
N LEU A 43 17.60 -2.10 4.03
CA LEU A 43 17.64 -0.74 4.59
C LEU A 43 17.15 0.30 3.58
N LEU A 44 17.45 0.11 2.30
CA LEU A 44 17.08 1.02 1.22
C LEU A 44 15.55 1.05 1.01
N VAL A 45 14.87 -0.08 1.22
CA VAL A 45 13.39 -0.13 1.20
C VAL A 45 12.77 0.69 2.35
N PHE A 46 13.47 0.87 3.48
CA PHE A 46 13.04 1.73 4.58
C PHE A 46 13.51 3.19 4.45
N ALA A 47 14.45 3.50 3.55
CA ALA A 47 14.96 4.85 3.35
C ALA A 47 13.90 5.93 3.05
N PRO A 48 12.82 5.66 2.27
CA PRO A 48 11.77 6.66 2.05
C PRO A 48 10.82 6.83 3.24
N ALA A 49 10.83 5.93 4.23
CA ALA A 49 9.87 5.92 5.32
C ALA A 49 9.86 7.21 6.17
N PRO A 50 11.01 7.81 6.56
CA PRO A 50 11.02 9.08 7.29
C PRO A 50 10.34 10.23 6.51
N GLY A 51 10.58 10.31 5.19
CA GLY A 51 9.94 11.31 4.35
C GLY A 51 8.42 11.14 4.27
N LEU A 52 7.94 9.89 4.20
CA LEU A 52 6.50 9.58 4.26
C LEU A 52 5.89 10.05 5.59
N MET A 53 6.60 9.82 6.69
CA MET A 53 6.12 10.17 8.02
C MET A 53 5.99 11.67 8.25
N MET A 54 6.94 12.46 7.76
CA MET A 54 6.87 13.93 7.83
C MET A 54 5.62 14.46 7.11
N LEU A 55 5.23 13.86 5.98
CA LEU A 55 4.04 14.25 5.24
C LEU A 55 2.74 13.80 5.93
N VAL A 56 2.73 12.61 6.53
CA VAL A 56 1.54 12.08 7.21
C VAL A 56 1.29 12.80 8.55
N GLY A 57 2.36 13.15 9.27
CA GLY A 57 2.28 13.79 10.58
C GLY A 57 1.98 15.30 10.56
N GLN A 58 2.30 16.02 9.47
CA GLN A 58 2.16 17.48 9.38
C GLN A 58 1.32 17.90 8.15
N ARG A 59 -0.01 17.75 8.26
CA ARG A 59 -0.95 18.10 7.17
C ARG A 59 -1.01 19.60 6.84
N SER A 60 -0.77 20.48 7.81
CA SER A 60 -0.94 21.93 7.65
C SER A 60 0.27 22.63 7.03
N ASP A 61 1.47 22.06 7.18
CA ASP A 61 2.72 22.61 6.64
C ASP A 61 3.54 21.43 6.13
N GLN A 62 3.38 21.10 4.85
CA GLN A 62 4.10 19.99 4.22
C GLN A 62 5.50 20.48 3.83
N PRO A 63 6.56 20.07 4.54
CA PRO A 63 7.89 20.59 4.27
C PRO A 63 8.39 20.07 2.93
N TRP A 64 8.89 20.97 2.07
CA TRP A 64 9.55 20.62 0.80
C TRP A 64 10.68 19.58 0.98
N VAL A 65 11.32 19.60 2.15
CA VAL A 65 12.34 18.63 2.58
C VAL A 65 11.83 17.19 2.52
N ALA A 66 10.57 16.94 2.90
CA ALA A 66 10.01 15.60 2.86
C ALA A 66 9.86 15.09 1.42
N PHE A 67 9.43 15.94 0.49
CA PHE A 67 9.36 15.60 -0.93
C PHE A 67 10.73 15.32 -1.53
N LEU A 68 11.75 16.12 -1.20
CA LEU A 68 13.13 15.85 -1.61
C LEU A 68 13.66 14.53 -1.05
N TRP A 69 13.35 14.23 0.21
CA TRP A 69 13.75 12.97 0.83
C TRP A 69 13.14 11.77 0.12
N LEU A 70 11.84 11.83 -0.20
CA LEU A 70 11.17 10.79 -0.97
C LEU A 70 11.74 10.65 -2.37
N PHE A 71 11.97 11.77 -3.06
CA PHE A 71 12.54 11.78 -4.39
C PHE A 71 13.93 11.15 -4.40
N LEU A 72 14.81 11.54 -3.47
CA LEU A 72 16.15 10.97 -3.33
C LEU A 72 16.10 9.49 -2.95
N GLY A 73 15.26 9.10 -1.99
CA GLY A 73 15.09 7.70 -1.57
C GLY A 73 14.63 6.80 -2.73
N LEU A 74 13.62 7.25 -3.49
CA LEU A 74 13.13 6.52 -4.67
C LEU A 74 14.16 6.53 -5.82
N ALA A 75 14.90 7.62 -6.01
CA ALA A 75 15.97 7.68 -7.01
C ALA A 75 17.11 6.70 -6.68
N LEU A 76 17.51 6.60 -5.41
CA LEU A 76 18.48 5.60 -4.95
C LEU A 76 17.97 4.19 -5.18
N TRP A 77 16.68 3.93 -4.96
CA TRP A 77 16.08 2.63 -5.24
C TRP A 77 16.08 2.30 -6.72
N LEU A 78 15.72 3.27 -7.56
CA LEU A 78 15.77 3.13 -9.02
C LEU A 78 17.20 2.82 -9.50
N VAL A 79 18.20 3.58 -9.03
CA VAL A 79 19.61 3.34 -9.35
C VAL A 79 20.02 1.93 -8.93
N ARG A 80 19.62 1.49 -7.73
CA ARG A 80 19.91 0.14 -7.25
C ARG A 80 19.26 -0.94 -8.12
N CYS A 81 18.02 -0.75 -8.55
CA CYS A 81 17.32 -1.64 -9.49
C CYS A 81 18.01 -1.70 -10.87
N LEU A 82 18.55 -0.57 -11.35
CA LEU A 82 19.31 -0.53 -12.60
C LEU A 82 20.66 -1.26 -12.46
N ILE A 83 21.35 -1.12 -11.32
CA ILE A 83 22.57 -1.87 -11.02
C ILE A 83 22.29 -3.38 -10.99
N ASP A 84 21.09 -3.79 -10.57
CA ASP A 84 20.70 -5.20 -10.52
C ASP A 84 20.71 -5.87 -11.91
N LEU A 85 20.52 -5.11 -12.99
CA LEU A 85 20.63 -5.61 -14.36
C LEU A 85 22.05 -6.09 -14.70
N GLY A 86 23.07 -5.57 -14.01
CA GLY A 86 24.47 -5.96 -14.15
C GLY A 86 24.91 -7.12 -13.24
N LEU A 87 24.08 -7.55 -12.29
CA LEU A 87 24.44 -8.60 -11.35
C LEU A 87 24.12 -9.99 -11.92
N THR A 88 25.14 -10.85 -12.03
CA THR A 88 25.01 -12.24 -12.52
C THR A 88 24.34 -13.17 -11.52
N ARG A 89 24.45 -12.88 -10.22
CA ARG A 89 23.79 -13.63 -9.14
C ARG A 89 22.95 -12.71 -8.28
N ARG A 90 21.69 -13.09 -8.08
CA ARG A 90 20.74 -12.36 -7.24
C ARG A 90 20.81 -12.93 -5.82
N PRO A 91 21.01 -12.09 -4.80
CA PRO A 91 20.91 -12.54 -3.41
C PRO A 91 19.44 -12.88 -3.10
N VAL A 92 19.18 -14.11 -2.67
CA VAL A 92 17.85 -14.54 -2.23
C VAL A 92 17.56 -13.99 -0.83
N LEU A 93 16.33 -13.56 -0.59
CA LEU A 93 15.87 -13.10 0.72
C LEU A 93 15.53 -14.29 1.63
N GLU A 94 16.56 -14.95 2.15
CA GLU A 94 16.37 -16.03 3.12
C GLU A 94 16.03 -15.45 4.51
N PRO A 95 14.91 -15.88 5.13
CA PRO A 95 14.50 -15.45 6.46
C PRO A 95 15.34 -16.16 7.53
N ASN A 96 15.56 -15.46 8.64
CA ASN A 96 16.17 -16.00 9.86
C ASN A 96 15.18 -16.84 10.69
N LEU A 97 13.90 -16.83 10.31
CA LEU A 97 12.84 -17.60 10.95
C LEU A 97 12.49 -18.84 10.11
N ASN A 98 12.07 -19.93 10.75
CA ASN A 98 11.59 -21.11 10.04
C ASN A 98 10.28 -20.83 9.25
N ALA A 99 9.99 -21.67 8.26
CA ALA A 99 8.83 -21.47 7.38
C ALA A 99 7.49 -21.46 8.14
N ALA A 100 7.34 -22.31 9.17
CA ALA A 100 6.12 -22.38 9.97
C ALA A 100 5.88 -21.09 10.76
N GLY A 101 6.92 -20.58 11.45
CA GLY A 101 6.86 -19.31 12.17
C GLY A 101 6.62 -18.12 11.24
N LEU A 102 7.28 -18.11 10.08
CA LEU A 102 7.06 -17.09 9.06
C LEU A 102 5.63 -17.12 8.51
N THR A 103 5.05 -18.30 8.33
CA THR A 103 3.66 -18.48 7.88
C THR A 103 2.69 -17.93 8.92
N CYS A 104 2.89 -18.32 10.18
CA CYS A 104 2.09 -17.81 11.30
C CYS A 104 2.15 -16.28 11.39
N LEU A 105 3.36 -15.70 11.30
CA LEU A 105 3.55 -14.26 11.35
C LEU A 105 2.90 -13.55 10.16
N THR A 106 3.02 -14.11 8.95
CA THR A 106 2.37 -13.55 7.74
C THR A 106 0.85 -13.54 7.87
N ILE A 107 0.25 -14.66 8.28
CA ILE A 107 -1.20 -14.76 8.47
C ILE A 107 -1.64 -13.81 9.60
N GLY A 108 -0.88 -13.72 10.69
CA GLY A 108 -1.17 -12.83 11.81
C GLY A 108 -1.15 -11.35 11.42
N ILE A 109 -0.11 -10.87 10.75
CA ILE A 109 -0.01 -9.47 10.33
C ILE A 109 -1.02 -9.14 9.24
N LEU A 110 -1.28 -10.07 8.31
CA LEU A 110 -2.34 -9.90 7.31
C LEU A 110 -3.72 -9.78 7.98
N GLY A 111 -4.02 -10.68 8.92
CA GLY A 111 -5.26 -10.64 9.70
C GLY A 111 -5.40 -9.36 10.50
N LEU A 112 -4.31 -8.89 11.12
CA LEU A 112 -4.27 -7.61 11.82
C LEU A 112 -4.51 -6.43 10.88
N SER A 113 -3.89 -6.44 9.70
CA SER A 113 -4.08 -5.39 8.69
C SER A 113 -5.54 -5.34 8.23
N VAL A 114 -6.16 -6.50 7.95
CA VAL A 114 -7.58 -6.59 7.58
C VAL A 114 -8.47 -6.16 8.73
N ALA A 115 -8.19 -6.58 9.97
CA ALA A 115 -8.95 -6.13 11.14
C ALA A 115 -8.86 -4.61 11.30
N GLU A 116 -7.67 -4.03 11.18
CA GLU A 116 -7.47 -2.57 11.25
C GLU A 116 -8.22 -1.86 10.11
N THR A 117 -8.20 -2.37 8.86
CA THR A 117 -9.02 -1.79 7.75
C THR A 117 -10.51 -1.73 8.06
N VAL A 118 -11.04 -2.76 8.74
CA VAL A 118 -12.47 -2.88 9.04
C VAL A 118 -12.84 -2.04 10.26
N SER A 119 -11.98 -2.01 11.29
CA SER A 119 -12.23 -1.38 12.59
C SER A 119 -11.85 0.11 12.65
N LEU A 120 -11.03 0.61 11.73
CA LEU A 120 -10.61 2.02 11.69
C LEU A 120 -11.83 2.97 11.72
N PRO A 121 -11.86 3.99 12.59
CA PRO A 121 -12.86 5.06 12.50
C PRO A 121 -12.81 5.72 11.12
N VAL A 122 -13.96 6.15 10.61
CA VAL A 122 -14.05 6.75 9.25
C VAL A 122 -13.21 8.02 9.15
N ASP A 123 -13.21 8.84 10.20
CA ASP A 123 -12.47 10.10 10.26
C ASP A 123 -10.94 9.89 10.25
N ASP A 124 -10.44 8.88 10.97
CA ASP A 124 -9.02 8.50 10.96
C ASP A 124 -8.60 7.85 9.64
N GLY A 125 -9.51 7.10 8.99
CA GLY A 125 -9.28 6.53 7.66
C GLY A 125 -9.14 7.62 6.59
N ALA A 126 -10.01 8.63 6.60
CA ALA A 126 -9.89 9.81 5.75
C ALA A 126 -8.64 10.64 6.11
N ALA A 127 -8.21 10.63 7.37
CA ALA A 127 -6.97 11.28 7.80
C ALA A 127 -5.69 10.60 7.26
N ARG A 128 -5.72 9.29 7.05
CA ARG A 128 -4.60 8.52 6.52
C ARG A 128 -4.59 8.44 4.99
N ASN A 129 -5.71 8.72 4.31
CA ASN A 129 -5.78 8.72 2.85
C ASN A 129 -5.10 9.98 2.26
N PRO A 130 -4.02 9.86 1.48
CA PRO A 130 -3.36 11.00 0.83
C PRO A 130 -4.17 11.55 -0.36
N ALA A 131 -5.08 10.74 -0.92
CA ALA A 131 -5.87 11.08 -2.11
C ALA A 131 -7.22 11.75 -1.79
N ASP A 132 -7.63 11.75 -0.52
CA ASP A 132 -8.80 12.50 -0.09
C ASP A 132 -8.38 13.97 0.03
N PRO A 133 -8.94 14.90 -0.77
CA PRO A 133 -8.71 16.33 -0.59
C PRO A 133 -9.40 16.70 0.72
N GLY A 134 -8.70 16.45 1.83
CA GLY A 134 -9.24 16.53 3.18
C GLY A 134 -10.08 17.78 3.28
N ILE A 135 -11.31 17.62 3.76
CA ILE A 135 -12.29 18.69 3.93
C ILE A 135 -11.51 19.93 4.39
N ARG A 136 -11.30 20.87 3.45
CA ARG A 136 -10.76 22.19 3.75
C ARG A 136 -11.73 22.73 4.79
N GLY A 137 -11.24 22.88 6.01
CA GLY A 137 -12.09 22.92 7.19
C GLY A 137 -13.29 23.84 7.02
N ASP A 138 -14.47 23.31 7.31
CA ASP A 138 -15.38 24.04 8.20
C ASP A 138 -14.87 23.82 9.62
N GLN A 139 -13.70 24.38 9.94
CA GLN A 139 -13.48 24.83 11.32
C GLN A 139 -14.40 26.04 11.47
N LEU A 140 -15.64 25.77 11.89
CA LEU A 140 -16.51 26.82 12.41
C LEU A 140 -15.72 27.60 13.47
N PRO A 141 -15.81 28.95 13.49
CA PRO A 141 -15.05 29.76 14.43
C PRO A 141 -15.33 29.28 15.85
N VAL A 142 -14.29 29.13 16.65
CA VAL A 142 -14.42 28.89 18.10
C VAL A 142 -15.12 30.11 18.69
N GLY A 143 -16.44 30.01 18.86
CA GLY A 143 -17.23 30.95 19.64
C GLY A 143 -16.87 30.88 21.13
N PRO A 144 -17.29 31.86 21.94
CA PRO A 144 -16.90 31.94 23.34
C PRO A 144 -17.33 30.69 24.11
N ILE A 145 -16.51 30.29 25.07
CA ILE A 145 -16.69 29.09 25.89
C ILE A 145 -17.92 29.29 26.80
N ASP A 146 -19.06 28.72 26.42
CA ASP A 146 -20.22 28.58 27.30
C ASP A 146 -19.96 27.46 28.32
N ALA A 147 -20.08 27.81 29.61
CA ALA A 147 -19.73 26.98 30.77
C ALA A 147 -20.62 25.74 30.97
N ASP A 148 -21.66 25.55 30.15
CA ASP A 148 -22.61 24.43 30.24
C ASP A 148 -22.31 23.28 29.24
N ALA A 149 -21.19 23.38 28.51
CA ALA A 149 -20.75 22.39 27.53
C ALA A 149 -20.53 20.95 28.05
N PRO A 150 -20.07 20.67 29.29
CA PRO A 150 -19.73 19.30 29.67
C PRO A 150 -20.97 18.41 29.91
N VAL A 151 -22.14 18.99 30.19
CA VAL A 151 -23.37 18.21 30.46
C VAL A 151 -24.06 17.79 29.15
N ASN A 152 -23.98 18.61 28.11
CA ASN A 152 -24.51 18.26 26.77
C ASN A 152 -23.59 17.32 25.97
N GLN A 153 -22.31 17.22 26.35
CA GLN A 153 -21.37 16.25 25.75
C GLN A 153 -21.67 14.81 26.18
N VAL A 154 -22.27 14.61 27.36
CA VAL A 154 -22.64 13.28 27.87
C VAL A 154 -23.96 12.78 27.26
N LEU A 155 -24.86 13.67 26.83
CA LEU A 155 -26.09 13.29 26.11
C LEU A 155 -25.87 12.98 24.61
N LYS A 156 -24.70 13.29 24.04
CA LYS A 156 -24.29 12.86 22.69
C LYS A 156 -23.52 11.55 22.76
N ILE A 157 -24.19 10.48 23.19
CA ILE A 157 -23.83 9.13 22.78
C ILE A 157 -24.11 9.06 21.27
N ALA A 158 -23.08 9.48 20.52
CA ALA A 158 -22.92 9.63 19.09
C ALA A 158 -24.12 9.29 18.18
N PRO A 159 -25.01 10.25 17.87
CA PRO A 159 -25.66 10.22 16.57
C PRO A 159 -24.61 10.63 15.53
N LEU A 160 -24.27 9.69 14.63
CA LEU A 160 -23.41 9.95 13.47
C LEU A 160 -23.79 11.28 12.80
N PRO A 161 -22.81 12.14 12.43
CA PRO A 161 -23.07 13.36 11.68
C PRO A 161 -23.95 13.09 10.45
N TYR A 162 -24.90 13.98 10.16
CA TYR A 162 -25.93 13.81 9.12
C TYR A 162 -25.35 13.52 7.72
N SER A 163 -24.14 14.00 7.40
CA SER A 163 -23.40 13.70 6.16
C SER A 163 -22.84 12.27 6.07
N LEU A 164 -22.75 11.53 7.19
CA LEU A 164 -22.25 10.15 7.24
C LEU A 164 -23.32 9.10 6.97
N LYS A 165 -24.61 9.37 7.28
CA LYS A 165 -25.71 8.45 6.93
C LYS A 165 -25.83 8.22 5.42
N THR A 166 -25.46 9.20 4.61
CA THR A 166 -25.55 9.14 3.14
C THR A 166 -24.34 8.45 2.48
N ASN A 167 -23.21 8.25 3.20
CA ASN A 167 -21.95 7.74 2.62
C ASN A 167 -21.45 6.41 3.22
N LEU A 168 -22.16 5.83 4.20
CA LEU A 168 -21.89 4.48 4.76
C LEU A 168 -21.59 3.40 3.70
N PRO A 169 -22.36 3.26 2.58
CA PRO A 169 -22.07 2.23 1.59
C PRO A 169 -20.74 2.46 0.87
N LYS A 170 -20.38 3.72 0.56
CA LYS A 170 -19.11 4.05 -0.12
C LYS A 170 -17.91 3.68 0.73
N VAL A 171 -17.95 3.99 2.03
CA VAL A 171 -16.88 3.66 2.98
C VAL A 171 -16.75 2.14 3.14
N MET A 172 -17.88 1.43 3.24
CA MET A 172 -17.87 -0.02 3.36
C MET A 172 -17.31 -0.69 2.10
N ILE A 173 -17.71 -0.22 0.91
CA ILE A 173 -17.16 -0.71 -0.37
C ILE A 173 -15.66 -0.45 -0.46
N ALA A 174 -15.18 0.75 -0.08
CA ALA A 174 -13.76 1.08 -0.10
C ALA A 174 -12.93 0.15 0.81
N ARG A 175 -13.42 -0.16 2.02
CA ARG A 175 -12.75 -1.10 2.95
C ARG A 175 -12.73 -2.53 2.44
N VAL A 176 -13.84 -3.00 1.86
CA VAL A 176 -13.90 -4.34 1.26
C VAL A 176 -12.92 -4.41 0.07
N LEU A 177 -12.88 -3.38 -0.77
CA LEU A 177 -11.95 -3.28 -1.88
C LEU A 177 -10.48 -3.22 -1.43
N ALA A 178 -10.17 -2.44 -0.40
CA ALA A 178 -8.82 -2.35 0.17
C ALA A 178 -8.35 -3.69 0.77
N SER A 179 -9.22 -4.37 1.53
CA SER A 179 -8.91 -5.67 2.13
C SER A 179 -8.73 -6.78 1.08
N LEU A 180 -9.59 -6.82 0.06
CA LEU A 180 -9.42 -7.73 -1.10
C LEU A 180 -8.14 -7.42 -1.88
N GLY A 181 -7.84 -6.13 -2.10
CA GLY A 181 -6.62 -5.69 -2.75
C GLY A 181 -5.36 -6.13 -1.99
N GLN A 182 -5.34 -5.96 -0.66
CA GLN A 182 -4.23 -6.37 0.19
C GLN A 182 -4.03 -7.89 0.17
N LEU A 183 -5.11 -8.66 0.28
CA LEU A 183 -5.06 -10.12 0.18
C LEU A 183 -4.56 -10.56 -1.20
N GLY A 184 -5.07 -9.95 -2.27
CA GLY A 184 -4.64 -10.22 -3.64
C GLY A 184 -3.16 -9.91 -3.86
N LEU A 185 -2.67 -8.78 -3.33
CA LEU A 185 -1.27 -8.36 -3.42
C LEU A 185 -0.34 -9.33 -2.68
N VAL A 186 -0.70 -9.76 -1.47
CA VAL A 186 0.06 -10.76 -0.70
C VAL A 186 0.12 -12.09 -1.44
N VAL A 187 -1.02 -12.59 -1.94
CA VAL A 187 -1.05 -13.82 -2.73
C VAL A 187 -0.19 -13.69 -4.00
N ALA A 188 -0.28 -12.56 -4.69
CA ALA A 188 0.51 -12.30 -5.89
C ALA A 188 2.02 -12.32 -5.58
N LEU A 189 2.48 -11.68 -4.49
CA LEU A 189 3.88 -11.71 -4.06
C LEU A 189 4.36 -13.14 -3.75
N ILE A 190 3.55 -13.94 -3.04
CA ILE A 190 3.88 -15.35 -2.76
C ILE A 190 4.03 -16.13 -4.07
N VAL A 191 3.10 -15.96 -5.02
CA VAL A 191 3.14 -16.67 -6.30
C VAL A 191 4.32 -16.20 -7.17
N VAL A 192 4.64 -14.91 -7.18
CA VAL A 192 5.82 -14.39 -7.89
C VAL A 192 7.10 -15.04 -7.34
N GLY A 193 7.27 -15.02 -6.01
CA GLY A 193 8.45 -15.61 -5.39
C GLY A 193 8.55 -17.11 -5.63
N TRP A 194 7.43 -17.84 -5.53
CA TRP A 194 7.41 -19.27 -5.81
C TRP A 194 7.77 -19.59 -7.28
N LYS A 195 7.17 -18.88 -8.24
CA LYS A 195 7.45 -19.11 -9.66
C LYS A 195 8.88 -18.75 -10.06
N HIS A 196 9.46 -17.71 -9.46
CA HIS A 196 10.78 -17.20 -9.85
C HIS A 196 11.92 -17.94 -9.17
N PHE A 197 11.79 -18.26 -7.88
CA PHE A 197 12.86 -18.88 -7.09
C PHE A 197 12.66 -20.39 -6.85
N GLY A 198 11.50 -20.95 -7.21
CA GLY A 198 11.21 -22.38 -7.11
C GLY A 198 10.90 -22.88 -5.69
N ARG A 199 11.01 -22.01 -4.67
CA ARG A 199 10.73 -22.34 -3.27
C ARG A 199 9.57 -21.48 -2.73
N PRO A 200 8.57 -22.07 -2.05
CA PRO A 200 7.46 -21.31 -1.49
C PRO A 200 7.88 -20.42 -0.30
N SER A 201 8.96 -20.78 0.41
CA SER A 201 9.52 -19.99 1.52
C SER A 201 9.97 -18.60 1.07
N ASP A 202 10.45 -18.47 -0.17
CA ASP A 202 11.02 -17.23 -0.68
C ASP A 202 9.91 -16.25 -1.05
N GLY A 203 8.82 -16.77 -1.65
CA GLY A 203 7.59 -16.00 -1.86
C GLY A 203 6.94 -15.56 -0.55
N LEU A 204 6.92 -16.44 0.46
CA LEU A 204 6.45 -16.09 1.79
C LEU A 204 7.31 -14.98 2.40
N SER A 205 8.63 -15.06 2.28
CA SER A 205 9.57 -14.04 2.80
C SER A 205 9.33 -12.66 2.21
N VAL A 206 9.14 -12.56 0.89
CA VAL A 206 8.83 -11.28 0.22
C VAL A 206 7.48 -10.75 0.68
N ALA A 207 6.46 -11.61 0.80
CA ALA A 207 5.15 -11.20 1.27
C ALA A 207 5.15 -10.72 2.73
N THR A 208 5.87 -11.41 3.62
CA THR A 208 6.08 -10.97 5.00
C THR A 208 6.83 -9.64 5.05
N CYS A 209 7.90 -9.50 4.26
CA CYS A 209 8.68 -8.26 4.19
C CYS A 209 7.80 -7.09 3.73
N TYR A 210 6.93 -7.31 2.73
CA TYR A 210 5.94 -6.32 2.30
C TYR A 210 4.99 -5.93 3.43
N LEU A 211 4.39 -6.91 4.11
CA LEU A 211 3.45 -6.65 5.22
C LEU A 211 4.11 -5.87 6.38
N LEU A 212 5.40 -6.09 6.60
CA LEU A 212 6.20 -5.35 7.57
C LEU A 212 6.66 -3.98 7.07
N LEU A 213 6.38 -3.53 5.84
CA LEU A 213 6.75 -2.18 5.46
C LEU A 213 5.87 -1.14 6.16
N PRO A 214 6.42 -0.02 6.65
CA PRO A 214 5.62 1.00 7.34
C PRO A 214 4.50 1.56 6.45
N TYR A 215 4.74 1.61 5.14
CA TYR A 215 3.78 2.07 4.14
C TYR A 215 2.48 1.25 4.10
N THR A 216 2.51 -0.06 4.38
CA THR A 216 1.29 -0.89 4.32
C THR A 216 0.23 -0.46 5.32
N ARG A 217 0.65 0.07 6.47
CA ARG A 217 -0.24 0.59 7.51
C ARG A 217 -0.62 2.05 7.29
N ILE A 218 0.27 2.84 6.69
CA ILE A 218 0.00 4.25 6.36
C ILE A 218 -1.07 4.34 5.27
N ALA A 219 -0.92 3.58 4.18
CA ALA A 219 -1.85 3.56 3.05
C ALA A 219 -2.95 2.48 3.18
N LEU A 220 -3.22 2.02 4.40
CA LEU A 220 -3.99 0.80 4.68
C LEU A 220 -5.42 0.81 4.09
N VAL A 221 -6.07 1.98 4.08
CA VAL A 221 -7.44 2.15 3.58
C VAL A 221 -7.46 2.75 2.16
N ASP A 222 -6.30 3.09 1.60
CA ASP A 222 -6.20 3.69 0.26
C ASP A 222 -6.34 2.62 -0.83
N CYS A 223 -7.60 2.31 -1.15
CA CYS A 223 -7.94 1.44 -2.27
C CYS A 223 -7.43 2.00 -3.61
N GLY A 224 -7.18 3.31 -3.71
CA GLY A 224 -6.58 4.00 -4.84
C GLY A 224 -5.19 3.49 -5.21
N GLN A 225 -4.38 3.10 -4.21
CA GLN A 225 -3.00 2.65 -4.42
C GLN A 225 -2.86 1.13 -4.28
N ILE A 226 -3.62 0.50 -3.38
CA ILE A 226 -3.51 -0.94 -3.12
C ILE A 226 -3.99 -1.78 -4.31
N ILE A 227 -5.14 -1.43 -4.91
CA ILE A 227 -5.70 -2.18 -6.06
C ILE A 227 -4.77 -2.17 -7.27
N PRO A 228 -4.30 -1.02 -7.77
CA PRO A 228 -3.38 -1.01 -8.91
C PRO A 228 -2.07 -1.72 -8.56
N SER A 229 -1.57 -1.61 -7.32
CA SER A 229 -0.40 -2.39 -6.88
C SER A 229 -0.63 -3.89 -6.97
N ALA A 230 -1.78 -4.39 -6.49
CA ALA A 230 -2.18 -5.79 -6.61
C ALA A 230 -2.27 -6.24 -8.07
N MET A 231 -2.85 -5.41 -8.95
CA MET A 231 -2.96 -5.68 -10.38
C MET A 231 -1.59 -5.73 -11.06
N ILE A 232 -0.68 -4.80 -10.74
CA ILE A 232 0.68 -4.75 -11.31
C ILE A 232 1.48 -6.00 -10.89
N VAL A 233 1.47 -6.36 -9.61
CA VAL A 233 2.18 -7.56 -9.15
C VAL A 233 1.55 -8.82 -9.73
N THR A 234 0.23 -8.87 -9.86
CA THR A 234 -0.45 -9.97 -10.54
C THR A 234 -0.09 -10.02 -12.03
N ALA A 235 0.09 -8.88 -12.71
CA ALA A 235 0.53 -8.85 -14.09
C ALA A 235 1.91 -9.50 -14.27
N ILE A 236 2.81 -9.37 -13.28
CA ILE A 236 4.09 -10.09 -13.25
C ILE A 236 3.86 -11.60 -13.16
N VAL A 237 2.87 -12.08 -12.41
CA VAL A 237 2.56 -13.54 -12.35
C VAL A 237 2.11 -14.10 -13.69
N VAL A 238 1.38 -13.30 -14.48
CA VAL A 238 0.84 -13.68 -15.79
C VAL A 238 1.62 -13.08 -16.97
N HIS A 239 2.87 -12.66 -16.75
CA HIS A 239 3.71 -12.03 -17.78
C HIS A 239 3.90 -12.89 -19.05
N ALA A 240 3.71 -14.21 -18.97
CA ALA A 240 3.75 -15.08 -20.16
C ALA A 240 2.53 -14.91 -21.09
N ARG A 241 1.43 -14.30 -20.62
CA ARG A 241 0.17 -14.14 -21.35
C ARG A 241 -0.09 -12.64 -21.62
N PRO A 242 0.28 -12.10 -22.79
CA PRO A 242 0.26 -10.66 -23.06
C PRO A 242 -1.14 -10.03 -22.92
N ARG A 243 -2.21 -10.78 -23.24
CA ARG A 243 -3.60 -10.29 -23.09
C ARG A 243 -3.99 -10.05 -21.63
N LEU A 244 -3.66 -11.00 -20.74
CA LEU A 244 -4.01 -10.87 -19.31
C LEU A 244 -3.17 -9.80 -18.63
N ALA A 245 -1.87 -9.75 -18.95
CA ALA A 245 -1.00 -8.69 -18.46
C ALA A 245 -1.47 -7.30 -18.94
N GLY A 246 -1.85 -7.19 -20.22
CA GLY A 246 -2.40 -5.95 -20.78
C GLY A 246 -3.68 -5.51 -20.08
N ALA A 247 -4.61 -6.43 -19.82
CA ALA A 247 -5.85 -6.12 -19.11
C ALA A 247 -5.58 -5.63 -17.67
N LEU A 248 -4.68 -6.28 -16.94
CA LEU A 248 -4.35 -5.90 -15.56
C LEU A 248 -3.64 -4.54 -15.50
N ILE A 249 -2.65 -4.29 -16.35
CA ILE A 249 -1.95 -3.00 -16.40
C ILE A 249 -2.89 -1.88 -16.88
N GLY A 250 -3.76 -2.16 -17.86
CA GLY A 250 -4.76 -1.20 -18.34
C GLY A 250 -5.78 -0.85 -17.26
N LEU A 251 -6.31 -1.84 -16.53
CA LEU A 251 -7.20 -1.60 -15.39
C LEU A 251 -6.50 -0.84 -14.26
N ALA A 252 -5.23 -1.16 -13.96
CA ALA A 252 -4.43 -0.42 -13.00
C ALA A 252 -4.26 1.06 -13.43
N GLY A 253 -4.05 1.32 -14.73
CA GLY A 253 -4.00 2.67 -15.30
C GLY A 253 -5.33 3.43 -15.23
N GLY A 254 -6.46 2.71 -15.31
CA GLY A 254 -7.79 3.28 -15.08
C GLY A 254 -8.02 3.68 -13.62
N TRP A 255 -7.44 2.93 -12.66
CA TRP A 255 -7.55 3.22 -11.23
C TRP A 255 -6.57 4.31 -10.77
N MET A 256 -5.33 4.24 -11.24
CA MET A 256 -4.27 5.20 -10.95
C MET A 256 -3.58 5.61 -12.25
N PRO A 257 -3.81 6.83 -12.76
CA PRO A 257 -3.27 7.29 -14.04
C PRO A 257 -1.74 7.21 -14.15
N ALA A 258 -1.02 7.28 -13.02
CA ALA A 258 0.44 7.10 -12.98
C ALA A 258 0.89 5.75 -13.58
N CYS A 259 0.05 4.70 -13.51
CA CYS A 259 0.34 3.39 -14.05
C CYS A 259 0.31 3.35 -15.59
N LEU A 260 -0.24 4.36 -16.27
CA LEU A 260 -0.23 4.44 -17.74
C LEU A 260 1.19 4.47 -18.32
N GLY A 261 2.16 5.01 -17.55
CA GLY A 261 3.58 4.97 -17.92
C GLY A 261 4.16 3.55 -18.07
N LEU A 262 3.49 2.52 -17.51
CA LEU A 262 3.91 1.13 -17.65
C LEU A 262 3.56 0.52 -19.02
N VAL A 263 2.55 1.05 -19.71
CA VAL A 263 2.11 0.54 -21.02
C VAL A 263 3.24 0.57 -22.06
N PRO A 264 3.97 1.68 -22.29
CA PRO A 264 5.08 1.68 -23.25
C PRO A 264 6.23 0.77 -22.82
N LEU A 265 6.53 0.70 -21.52
CA LEU A 265 7.59 -0.14 -20.97
C LEU A 265 7.32 -1.64 -21.25
N TRP A 266 6.11 -2.10 -20.93
CA TRP A 266 5.68 -3.49 -21.17
C TRP A 266 5.47 -3.78 -22.66
N GLY A 267 5.05 -2.78 -23.44
CA GLY A 267 5.01 -2.87 -24.91
C GLY A 267 6.40 -3.17 -25.49
N GLY A 268 7.45 -2.55 -24.94
CA GLY A 268 8.85 -2.85 -25.26
C GLY A 268 9.27 -4.27 -24.88
N PHE A 269 8.85 -4.76 -23.71
CA PHE A 269 9.11 -6.13 -23.26
C PHE A 269 8.52 -7.19 -24.21
N TYR A 270 7.31 -6.99 -24.73
CA TYR A 270 6.66 -7.94 -25.66
C TYR A 270 7.02 -7.73 -27.14
N ARG A 271 8.04 -6.90 -27.44
CA ARG A 271 8.40 -6.57 -28.82
C ARG A 271 8.66 -7.84 -29.64
N GLY A 272 7.95 -7.98 -30.76
CA GLY A 272 8.06 -9.14 -31.67
C GLY A 272 7.23 -10.37 -31.28
N ARG A 273 6.74 -10.50 -30.04
CA ARG A 273 5.90 -11.64 -29.60
C ARG A 273 4.73 -11.18 -28.74
N GLY A 274 3.71 -10.59 -29.38
CA GLY A 274 2.44 -10.26 -28.73
C GLY A 274 2.31 -8.83 -28.21
N ALA A 275 3.24 -7.93 -28.56
CA ALA A 275 3.13 -6.49 -28.23
C ALA A 275 1.81 -5.87 -28.70
N THR A 276 1.34 -6.20 -29.90
CA THR A 276 0.06 -5.69 -30.42
C THR A 276 -1.12 -6.14 -29.56
N HIS A 277 -1.16 -7.42 -29.15
CA HIS A 277 -2.18 -7.94 -28.25
C HIS A 277 -2.11 -7.31 -26.85
N PHE A 278 -0.91 -7.07 -26.32
CA PHE A 278 -0.76 -6.40 -25.04
C PHE A 278 -1.28 -4.96 -25.11
N VAL A 279 -0.77 -4.17 -26.07
CA VAL A 279 -1.12 -2.75 -26.20
C VAL A 279 -2.62 -2.61 -26.50
N SER A 280 -3.17 -3.38 -27.42
CA SER A 280 -4.60 -3.29 -27.78
C SER A 280 -5.51 -3.56 -26.58
N VAL A 281 -5.18 -4.56 -25.75
CA VAL A 281 -5.97 -4.88 -24.57
C VAL A 281 -5.75 -3.83 -23.49
N ALA A 282 -4.53 -3.38 -23.24
CA ALA A 282 -4.24 -2.34 -22.25
C ALA A 282 -4.97 -1.02 -22.57
N THR A 283 -4.87 -0.53 -23.81
CA THR A 283 -5.58 0.68 -24.25
C THR A 283 -7.09 0.47 -24.25
N GLY A 284 -7.57 -0.72 -24.62
CA GLY A 284 -8.99 -1.07 -24.57
C GLY A 284 -9.56 -1.05 -23.15
N SER A 285 -8.82 -1.57 -22.17
CA SER A 285 -9.20 -1.52 -20.76
C SER A 285 -9.24 -0.08 -20.23
N VAL A 286 -8.25 0.74 -20.55
CA VAL A 286 -8.24 2.17 -20.16
C VAL A 286 -9.40 2.93 -20.80
N ALA A 287 -9.64 2.75 -22.11
CA ALA A 287 -10.75 3.37 -22.81
C ALA A 287 -12.10 2.93 -22.22
N GLY A 288 -12.25 1.63 -21.88
CA GLY A 288 -13.43 1.12 -21.20
C GLY A 288 -13.68 1.80 -19.85
N CYS A 289 -12.64 1.99 -19.04
CA CYS A 289 -12.73 2.74 -17.78
C CYS A 289 -13.14 4.21 -18.01
N LEU A 290 -12.57 4.88 -19.02
CA LEU A 290 -12.92 6.26 -19.36
C LEU A 290 -14.37 6.40 -19.81
N VAL A 291 -14.85 5.49 -20.66
CA VAL A 291 -16.26 5.48 -21.10
C VAL A 291 -17.20 5.19 -19.92
N LEU A 292 -16.81 4.29 -19.01
CA LEU A 292 -17.59 4.01 -17.80
C LEU A 292 -17.72 5.25 -16.90
N SER A 293 -16.61 5.97 -16.69
CA SER A 293 -16.62 7.22 -15.92
C SER A 293 -17.49 8.30 -16.57
N GLN A 294 -17.50 8.38 -17.90
CA GLN A 294 -18.36 9.34 -18.62
C GLN A 294 -19.85 8.98 -18.60
N THR A 295 -20.19 7.70 -18.52
CA THR A 295 -21.59 7.22 -18.59
C THR A 295 -22.28 7.16 -17.23
N VAL A 296 -21.53 7.08 -16.14
CA VAL A 296 -22.08 7.01 -14.77
C VAL A 296 -21.81 8.33 -14.03
N PRO A 297 -22.81 9.21 -13.87
CA PRO A 297 -22.61 10.47 -13.13
C PRO A 297 -22.28 10.18 -11.66
N GLY A 298 -21.08 10.57 -11.23
CA GLY A 298 -20.61 10.42 -9.84
C GLY A 298 -19.52 9.37 -9.59
N LEU A 299 -18.96 8.78 -10.67
CA LEU A 299 -17.69 8.05 -10.68
C LEU A 299 -16.57 8.93 -11.23
#